data_AF-A0A3S0BMY4-F1
#
_entry.id   AF-A0A3S0BMY4-F1
#
_cell.length_a   1.000
_cell.length_b   1.000
_cell.length_c   1.000
_cell.angle_alpha   90.00
_cell.angle_beta   90.00
_cell.angle_gamma   90.00
#
_symmetry.space_group_name_H-M   'P 1'
#
loop_
_entity.id
_entity.type
_entity.pdbx_description
1 polymer ?
#
loop_
_entity_poly.entity_id
_entity_poly.type
_entity_poly.pdbx_seq_one_letter_code
_entity_poly.pdbx_strand_id
1 'polypeptide(L)'
;MARNAFADREAAFVRASQAWKRDDPDKLFAGMTQQAFADQVAEAQRTSRQLEALLSQVDHLRNQRSTQFKKIAALNLRLKSAIVADPDHGSDSTLFEAFGGIRVSERRSGLTRKHNDSTDDKTGT
;
A
#
# COMPACT_ATOMS: atom_id res chain seq x y z
N MET A 1 4.57 -12.11 -12.76
CA MET A 1 5.48 -13.12 -13.33
C MET A 1 5.67 -14.33 -12.41
N ALA A 2 5.94 -14.18 -11.10
CA ALA A 2 6.20 -15.33 -10.20
C ALA A 2 4.96 -16.20 -9.84
N ARG A 3 3.76 -15.60 -9.72
CA ARG A 3 2.54 -16.33 -9.30
C ARG A 3 2.13 -17.44 -10.28
N ASN A 4 2.36 -17.23 -11.58
CA ASN A 4 2.04 -18.23 -12.61
C ASN A 4 2.96 -19.46 -12.53
N ALA A 5 4.26 -19.26 -12.30
CA ALA A 5 5.22 -20.37 -12.27
C ALA A 5 4.99 -21.37 -11.13
N PHE A 6 4.46 -20.93 -9.99
CA PHE A 6 4.14 -21.83 -8.87
C PHE A 6 2.85 -22.62 -9.11
N ALA A 7 1.79 -21.96 -9.59
CA ALA A 7 0.54 -22.61 -9.94
C ALA A 7 0.74 -23.65 -11.06
N ASP A 8 1.58 -23.35 -12.06
CA ASP A 8 1.89 -24.26 -13.16
C ASP A 8 2.62 -25.53 -12.66
N ARG A 9 3.54 -25.37 -11.70
CA ARG A 9 4.25 -26.50 -11.05
C ARG A 9 3.33 -27.34 -10.19
N GLU A 10 2.48 -26.70 -9.38
CA GLU A 10 1.48 -27.40 -8.56
C GLU A 10 0.54 -28.23 -9.45
N ALA A 11 0.05 -27.64 -10.55
CA ALA A 11 -0.76 -28.36 -11.53
C ALA A 11 -0.01 -29.54 -12.18
N ALA A 12 1.30 -29.41 -12.42
CA ALA A 12 2.12 -30.51 -12.91
C ALA A 12 2.20 -31.67 -11.92
N PHE A 13 2.38 -31.40 -10.62
CA PHE A 13 2.40 -32.45 -9.59
C PHE A 13 1.06 -33.15 -9.43
N VAL A 14 -0.05 -32.42 -9.53
CA VAL A 14 -1.39 -33.00 -9.54
C VAL A 14 -1.56 -33.95 -10.73
N ARG A 15 -1.17 -33.52 -11.93
CA ARG A 15 -1.23 -34.38 -13.13
C ARG A 15 -0.38 -35.64 -12.96
N ALA A 16 0.83 -35.52 -12.43
CA ALA A 16 1.70 -36.67 -12.15
C ALA A 16 1.06 -37.64 -11.14
N SER A 17 0.47 -37.13 -10.05
CA SER A 17 -0.17 -37.94 -9.02
C SER A 17 -1.37 -38.73 -9.58
N GLN A 18 -2.18 -38.08 -10.44
CA GLN A 18 -3.33 -38.70 -11.10
C GLN A 18 -2.90 -39.70 -12.18
N ALA A 19 -1.84 -39.42 -12.93
CA ALA A 19 -1.30 -40.36 -13.91
C ALA A 19 -0.82 -41.64 -13.24
N TRP A 20 -0.03 -41.53 -12.16
CA TRP A 20 0.39 -42.70 -11.38
C TRP A 20 -0.80 -43.48 -10.84
N LYS A 21 -1.83 -42.81 -10.29
CA LYS A 21 -3.05 -43.48 -9.80
C LYS A 21 -3.77 -44.28 -10.89
N ARG A 22 -3.77 -43.79 -12.12
CA ARG A 22 -4.45 -44.41 -13.25
C ARG A 22 -3.65 -45.57 -13.84
N ASP A 23 -2.36 -45.36 -14.02
CA ASP A 23 -1.54 -46.24 -14.86
C ASP A 23 -0.88 -47.37 -14.04
N ASP A 24 -0.44 -47.09 -12.81
CA ASP A 24 0.32 -48.04 -11.98
C ASP A 24 0.09 -47.84 -10.46
N PRO A 25 -1.14 -47.93 -9.93
CA PRO A 25 -1.47 -47.54 -8.56
C PRO A 25 -0.71 -48.30 -7.46
N ASP A 26 -0.39 -49.58 -7.70
CA ASP A 26 0.28 -50.45 -6.72
C ASP A 26 1.81 -50.44 -6.86
N LYS A 27 2.34 -49.81 -7.92
CA LYS A 27 3.78 -49.76 -8.17
C LYS A 27 4.44 -48.80 -7.18
N LEU A 28 5.56 -49.21 -6.61
CA LEU A 28 6.48 -48.32 -5.92
C LEU A 28 7.41 -47.64 -6.93
N PHE A 29 7.46 -46.31 -6.91
CA PHE A 29 8.50 -45.53 -7.58
C PHE A 29 9.41 -44.92 -6.53
N ALA A 30 10.73 -45.12 -6.66
CA ALA A 30 11.72 -44.67 -5.68
C ALA A 30 11.41 -45.06 -4.21
N GLY A 31 10.77 -46.22 -4.01
CA GLY A 31 10.35 -46.69 -2.68
C GLY A 31 9.12 -45.98 -2.10
N MET A 32 8.46 -45.12 -2.86
CA MET A 32 7.26 -44.38 -2.45
C MET A 32 5.99 -44.98 -3.06
N THR A 33 4.89 -44.94 -2.32
CA THR A 33 3.55 -45.32 -2.81
C THR A 33 2.87 -44.14 -3.51
N GLN A 34 1.93 -44.42 -4.41
CA GLN A 34 1.09 -43.40 -5.05
C GLN A 34 0.37 -42.53 -4.00
N GLN A 35 -0.15 -43.15 -2.95
CA GLN A 35 -0.85 -42.46 -1.87
C GLN A 35 0.06 -41.48 -1.11
N ALA A 36 1.28 -41.90 -0.76
CA ALA A 36 2.23 -41.03 -0.07
C ALA A 36 2.60 -39.81 -0.93
N PHE A 37 2.78 -39.99 -2.24
CA PHE A 37 2.99 -38.86 -3.14
C PHE A 37 1.77 -37.94 -3.24
N ALA A 38 0.55 -38.50 -3.35
CA ALA A 38 -0.69 -37.74 -3.39
C ALA A 38 -0.91 -36.90 -2.13
N ASP A 39 -0.57 -37.43 -0.96
CA ASP A 39 -0.68 -36.72 0.33
C ASP A 39 0.26 -35.51 0.39
N GLN A 40 1.49 -35.64 -0.10
CA GLN A 40 2.44 -34.53 -0.20
C GLN A 40 1.93 -33.42 -1.14
N VAL A 41 1.37 -33.79 -2.29
CA VAL A 41 0.75 -32.83 -3.22
C VAL A 41 -0.45 -32.14 -2.56
N ALA A 42 -1.30 -32.88 -1.85
CA ALA A 42 -2.45 -32.32 -1.16
C ALA A 42 -2.06 -31.37 -0.03
N GLU A 43 -0.97 -31.65 0.70
CA GLU A 43 -0.43 -30.77 1.73
C GLU A 43 0.08 -29.46 1.12
N ALA A 44 0.87 -29.52 0.05
CA ALA A 44 1.33 -28.33 -0.67
C ALA A 44 0.14 -27.45 -1.10
N GLN A 45 -0.92 -28.05 -1.65
CA GLN A 45 -2.13 -27.33 -2.03
C GLN A 45 -2.88 -26.67 -0.87
N ARG A 46 -2.91 -27.30 0.32
CA ARG A 46 -3.50 -26.69 1.51
C ARG A 46 -2.72 -25.42 1.89
N THR A 47 -1.39 -25.51 1.90
CA THR A 47 -0.52 -24.36 2.18
C THR A 47 -0.69 -23.26 1.15
N SER A 48 -0.73 -23.58 -0.15
CA SER A 48 -1.00 -22.62 -1.22
C SER A 48 -2.30 -21.86 -0.99
N ARG A 49 -3.40 -22.57 -0.71
CA ARG A 49 -4.71 -21.95 -0.44
C ARG A 49 -4.70 -21.06 0.81
N GLN A 50 -4.03 -21.50 1.88
CA GLN A 50 -3.87 -20.69 3.09
C GLN A 50 -3.10 -19.40 2.82
N LEU A 51 -2.02 -19.47 2.04
CA LEU A 51 -1.26 -18.29 1.65
C LEU A 51 -2.11 -17.31 0.84
N GLU A 52 -2.89 -17.80 -0.13
CA GLU A 52 -3.77 -16.93 -0.92
C GLU A 52 -4.85 -16.24 -0.06
N ALA A 53 -5.43 -16.97 0.89
CA ALA A 53 -6.39 -16.40 1.84
C ALA A 53 -5.74 -15.30 2.70
N LEU A 54 -4.52 -15.53 3.21
CA LEU A 54 -3.79 -14.53 3.99
C LEU A 54 -3.42 -13.30 3.15
N LEU A 55 -3.00 -13.48 1.90
CA LEU A 55 -2.70 -12.36 1.00
C LEU A 55 -3.94 -11.50 0.73
N SER A 56 -5.11 -12.14 0.55
CA SER A 56 -6.38 -11.42 0.42
C SER A 56 -6.71 -10.59 1.67
N GLN A 57 -6.49 -11.16 2.87
CA GLN A 57 -6.68 -10.43 4.13
C GLN A 57 -5.71 -9.24 4.27
N VAL A 58 -4.45 -9.42 3.87
CA VAL A 58 -3.44 -8.33 3.87
C VAL A 58 -3.90 -7.19 2.96
N ASP A 59 -4.37 -7.49 1.76
CA ASP A 59 -4.84 -6.47 0.83
C ASP A 59 -6.10 -5.75 1.33
N HIS A 60 -7.02 -6.49 1.97
CA HIS A 60 -8.17 -5.88 2.66
C HIS A 60 -7.72 -4.90 3.74
N LEU A 61 -6.82 -5.31 4.64
CA LEU A 61 -6.30 -4.47 5.72
C LEU A 61 -5.54 -3.25 5.18
N ARG A 62 -4.78 -3.39 4.08
CA ARG A 62 -4.12 -2.26 3.40
C ARG A 62 -5.13 -1.23 2.92
N ASN A 63 -6.24 -1.66 2.34
CA ASN A 63 -7.30 -0.78 1.87
C ASN A 63 -8.04 -0.10 3.04
N GLN A 64 -8.32 -0.84 4.11
CA GLN A 64 -8.91 -0.28 5.33
C GLN A 64 -8.00 0.77 5.95
N ARG A 65 -6.70 0.47 6.11
CA ARG A 65 -5.69 1.42 6.60
C ARG A 65 -5.66 2.68 5.73
N SER A 66 -5.55 2.54 4.40
CA SER A 66 -5.55 3.68 3.49
C SER A 66 -6.79 4.57 3.67
N THR A 67 -7.96 3.95 3.81
CA THR A 67 -9.23 4.67 4.07
C THR A 67 -9.22 5.39 5.42
N GLN A 68 -8.74 4.75 6.49
CA GLN A 68 -8.64 5.36 7.81
C GLN A 68 -7.70 6.57 7.80
N PHE A 69 -6.52 6.43 7.18
CA PHE A 69 -5.54 7.51 7.10
C PHE A 69 -6.04 8.69 6.26
N LYS A 70 -6.81 8.45 5.19
CA LYS A 70 -7.49 9.54 4.46
C LYS A 70 -8.46 10.33 5.35
N LYS A 71 -9.24 9.63 6.20
CA LYS A 71 -10.14 10.29 7.16
C LYS A 71 -9.36 11.09 8.20
N ILE A 72 -8.29 10.52 8.74
CA ILE A 72 -7.40 11.19 9.71
C ILE A 72 -6.77 12.43 9.08
N ALA A 73 -6.29 12.36 7.84
CA ALA A 73 -5.71 13.50 7.14
C ALA A 73 -6.72 14.65 6.97
N ALA A 74 -7.97 14.33 6.60
CA ALA A 74 -9.04 15.33 6.51
C ALA A 74 -9.36 15.96 7.87
N LEU A 75 -9.38 15.17 8.94
CA LEU A 75 -9.56 15.68 10.30
C LEU A 75 -8.38 16.55 10.74
N ASN A 76 -7.14 16.13 10.46
CA ASN A 76 -5.94 16.89 10.78
C ASN A 76 -5.97 18.28 10.13
N LEU A 77 -6.40 18.37 8.87
CA LEU A 77 -6.57 19.66 8.19
C LEU A 77 -7.60 20.56 8.90
N ARG A 78 -8.76 20.01 9.30
CA ARG A 78 -9.78 20.76 10.05
C ARG A 78 -9.26 21.24 11.39
N LEU A 79 -8.53 20.38 12.11
CA LEU A 79 -7.93 20.73 13.40
C LEU A 79 -6.86 21.82 13.24
N LYS A 80 -6.02 21.75 12.19
CA LYS A 80 -5.10 22.85 11.86
C LYS A 80 -5.83 24.17 11.65
N SER A 81 -6.92 24.17 10.89
CA SER A 81 -7.72 25.38 10.66
C SER A 81 -8.32 25.91 11.97
N ALA A 82 -8.77 25.04 12.86
CA ALA A 82 -9.27 25.43 14.18
C ALA A 82 -8.16 26.04 15.06
N ILE A 83 -6.97 25.42 15.11
CA ILE A 83 -5.82 25.94 15.87
C ILE A 83 -5.41 27.34 15.38
N VAL A 84 -5.46 27.58 14.07
CA VAL A 84 -5.16 28.90 13.51
C VAL A 84 -6.17 29.96 13.94
N ALA A 85 -7.44 29.58 14.14
CA ALA A 85 -8.52 30.47 14.56
C ALA A 85 -8.69 30.57 16.09
N ASP A 86 -7.96 29.78 16.86
CA ASP A 86 -8.06 29.72 18.31
C ASP A 86 -7.36 30.93 18.97
N PRO A 87 -8.01 31.66 19.90
CA PRO A 87 -7.42 32.84 20.53
C PRO A 87 -6.20 32.58 21.41
N ASP A 88 -6.11 31.39 22.03
CA ASP A 88 -5.00 31.02 22.91
C ASP A 88 -3.82 30.46 22.11
N HIS A 89 -4.07 30.08 20.86
CA HIS A 89 -3.09 29.56 19.91
C HIS A 89 -3.06 30.46 18.67
N GLY A 90 -2.83 29.86 17.50
CA GLY A 90 -2.71 30.59 16.24
C GLY A 90 -1.64 30.00 15.34
N SER A 91 -1.46 30.67 14.20
CA SER A 91 -0.58 30.24 13.11
C SER A 91 0.93 30.30 13.42
N ASP A 92 1.32 30.89 14.56
CA ASP A 92 2.71 30.92 15.05
C ASP A 92 2.95 30.03 16.27
N SER A 93 1.95 29.28 16.70
CA SER A 93 2.04 28.43 17.90
C SER A 93 2.86 27.15 17.69
N THR A 94 3.45 26.65 18.77
CA THR A 94 4.11 25.32 18.84
C THR A 94 3.14 24.20 18.46
N LEU A 95 1.87 24.33 18.86
CA LEU A 95 0.83 23.36 18.56
C LEU A 95 0.52 23.29 17.06
N PHE A 96 0.46 24.43 16.37
CA PHE A 96 0.25 24.46 14.93
C PHE A 96 1.37 23.74 14.17
N GLU A 97 2.61 23.93 14.59
CA GLU A 97 3.77 23.21 14.03
C GLU A 97 3.70 21.70 14.30
N ALA A 98 3.34 21.28 15.52
CA ALA A 98 3.22 19.87 15.88
C ALA A 98 2.16 19.12 15.05
N PHE A 99 1.12 19.83 14.59
CA PHE A 99 0.15 19.27 13.66
C PHE A 99 0.70 19.14 12.23
N GLY A 100 1.88 19.69 11.93
CA GLY A 100 2.55 19.72 10.64
C GLY A 100 2.33 21.02 9.87
N GLY A 101 2.06 22.13 10.57
CA GLY A 101 2.09 23.48 10.01
C GLY A 101 3.51 24.05 10.01
N ILE A 102 3.74 25.14 9.26
CA ILE A 102 4.95 25.96 9.38
C ILE A 102 4.54 27.28 10.00
N ARG A 103 5.16 27.63 11.14
CA ARG A 103 4.87 28.85 11.90
C ARG A 103 5.11 30.09 11.04
N VAL A 104 4.32 31.15 11.23
CA VAL A 104 4.41 32.37 10.40
C VAL A 104 5.79 33.01 10.51
N SER A 105 6.36 33.06 11.71
CA SER A 105 7.69 33.61 11.99
C SER A 105 8.81 32.83 11.31
N GLU A 106 8.59 31.55 11.01
CA GLU A 106 9.54 30.65 10.34
C GLU A 106 9.37 30.62 8.81
N ARG A 107 8.27 31.17 8.28
CA ARG A 107 8.06 31.29 6.83
C ARG A 107 9.01 32.35 6.28
N ARG A 108 10.05 31.93 5.55
CA ARG A 108 10.86 32.85 4.76
C ARG A 108 9.99 33.55 3.72
N SER A 109 9.86 34.87 3.80
CA SER A 109 9.10 35.71 2.85
C SER A 109 9.83 35.83 1.50
N GLY A 110 10.10 34.70 0.84
CA GLY A 110 10.89 34.65 -0.38
C GLY A 110 10.02 34.70 -1.63
N LEU A 111 9.33 35.82 -1.89
CA LEU A 111 8.79 36.21 -3.22
C LEU A 111 8.09 37.58 -3.13
N THR A 112 8.87 38.65 -2.97
CA THR A 112 8.38 40.02 -3.19
C THR A 112 8.35 40.28 -4.69
N ARG A 113 7.17 40.53 -5.28
CA ARG A 113 7.06 41.00 -6.67
C ARG A 113 7.64 42.42 -6.72
N LYS A 114 8.80 42.62 -7.37
CA LYS A 114 9.24 43.98 -7.74
C LYS A 114 8.27 44.52 -8.79
N HIS A 115 7.53 45.58 -8.47
CA HIS A 115 6.87 46.40 -9.47
C HIS A 115 7.97 47.15 -10.26
N ASN A 116 8.07 46.90 -11.56
CA ASN A 116 8.76 47.85 -12.44
C ASN A 116 7.78 48.99 -12.68
N ASP A 117 8.01 50.14 -12.05
CA ASP A 117 7.44 51.41 -12.50
C ASP A 117 8.08 51.77 -13.84
N SER A 118 7.46 51.32 -14.93
CA SER A 118 7.63 51.97 -16.23
C SER A 118 6.64 53.13 -16.28
N THR A 119 7.07 54.29 -15.78
CA THR A 119 6.45 55.59 -16.03
C THR A 119 6.44 55.84 -17.53
N ASP A 120 5.23 55.75 -18.10
CA ASP A 120 4.85 56.22 -19.43
C ASP A 120 4.87 57.76 -19.39
N ASP A 121 6.01 58.37 -19.75
CA ASP A 121 6.11 59.82 -19.92
C ASP A 121 5.76 60.19 -21.37
N LYS A 122 4.45 60.26 -21.63
CA LYS A 122 3.91 61.10 -22.70
C LYS A 122 3.54 62.45 -22.10
N THR A 123 4.28 63.51 -22.41
CA THR A 123 3.75 64.77 -23.00
C THR A 123 4.83 65.86 -23.16
N GLY A 124 4.87 66.50 -24.34
CA GLY A 124 5.08 67.94 -24.47
C GLY A 124 6.39 68.44 -25.10
N THR A 125 6.43 68.63 -26.42
CA THR A 125 6.38 69.94 -27.14
C THR A 125 6.55 69.69 -28.63
#